data_AF-A0A975NYT5-F1
#
_entry.id   AF-A0A975NYT5-F1
#
_cell.length_a   1.000
_cell.length_b   1.000
_cell.length_c   1.000
_cell.angle_alpha   90.00
_cell.angle_beta   90.00
_cell.angle_gamma   90.00
#
_symmetry.space_group_name_H-M   'P 1'
#
loop_
_entity.id
_entity.type
_entity.pdbx_description
1 polymer ?
#
loop_
_entity_poly.entity_id
_entity_poly.type
_entity_poly.pdbx_seq_one_letter_code
_entity_poly.pdbx_strand_id
1 'polypeptide(L)'
;MNVRPAIHFASAALALAALTFAAAPAAVAADTPNPVADAKAFKKYFTDKFPKVKLEDFVNGPYSMDEGLHRQWEEKEQFPPYEFALEKGKEMFSKPFKNGKSYEDCFPNKGIGIRQNYPYFDEKEGKVITLELALNRCREANGEPPFSYVKDEMAALTAYMAFTSRGKPFDIKIPNDPRALQAYQAGKEYFYTRRGQLNFSCATCHVQSGGERIRAEVLAPALGILNAMPIYRSEWSGMGTTSRRFTTCNSQIRGVPLSPQDDEYRNVEYYLSYVSNGLPISGPGARP
;
A
#
# COMPACT_ATOMS: atom_id res chain seq x y z
N MET A 1 1.68 94.89 -29.38
CA MET A 1 3.14 94.76 -29.19
C MET A 1 3.38 93.63 -28.20
N ASN A 2 4.25 92.68 -28.57
CA ASN A 2 5.01 91.68 -27.77
C ASN A 2 4.53 91.42 -26.33
N VAL A 3 4.37 90.18 -25.86
CA VAL A 3 5.39 89.13 -25.68
C VAL A 3 4.67 87.82 -25.31
N ARG A 4 5.08 86.68 -25.89
CA ARG A 4 4.90 85.32 -25.31
C ARG A 4 6.10 85.07 -24.37
N PRO A 5 5.98 84.32 -23.25
CA PRO A 5 5.83 82.87 -23.38
C PRO A 5 5.16 82.08 -22.22
N ALA A 6 4.75 80.87 -22.60
CA ALA A 6 4.78 79.58 -21.89
C ALA A 6 4.60 79.53 -20.36
N ILE A 7 3.64 78.70 -19.92
CA ILE A 7 3.84 77.62 -18.95
C ILE A 7 2.87 76.47 -19.29
N HIS A 8 3.31 75.28 -18.96
CA HIS A 8 3.08 74.00 -19.60
C HIS A 8 1.75 73.29 -19.27
N PHE A 9 1.37 72.45 -20.23
CA PHE A 9 0.41 71.35 -20.16
C PHE A 9 0.60 70.45 -18.93
N ALA A 10 -0.50 70.06 -18.29
CA ALA A 10 -0.64 68.78 -17.62
C ALA A 10 -2.11 68.32 -17.68
N SER A 11 -2.49 67.71 -18.79
CA SER A 11 -3.74 66.94 -18.89
C SER A 11 -3.57 65.63 -18.12
N ALA A 12 -4.30 65.48 -17.02
CA ALA A 12 -4.43 64.21 -16.32
C ALA A 12 -5.31 63.26 -17.13
N ALA A 13 -4.69 62.41 -17.94
CA ALA A 13 -5.33 61.25 -18.54
C ALA A 13 -5.31 60.09 -17.52
N LEU A 14 -6.45 59.81 -16.89
CA LEU A 14 -6.66 58.54 -16.21
C LEU A 14 -6.79 57.44 -17.28
N ALA A 15 -5.70 56.72 -17.53
CA ALA A 15 -5.74 55.50 -18.32
C ALA A 15 -6.23 54.35 -17.44
N LEU A 16 -7.41 53.82 -17.77
CA LEU A 16 -7.95 52.59 -17.20
C LEU A 16 -7.08 51.43 -17.74
N ALA A 17 -6.13 50.94 -16.94
CA ALA A 17 -5.35 49.76 -17.28
C ALA A 17 -6.22 48.51 -17.13
N ALA A 18 -6.73 47.98 -18.25
CA ALA A 18 -7.32 46.65 -18.30
C ALA A 18 -6.21 45.62 -18.09
N LEU A 19 -6.16 45.02 -16.90
CA LEU A 19 -5.36 43.84 -16.61
C LEU A 19 -5.97 42.64 -17.34
N THR A 20 -5.52 42.39 -18.56
CA THR A 20 -5.73 41.12 -19.24
C THR A 20 -4.95 40.05 -18.49
N PHE A 21 -5.66 39.19 -17.74
CA PHE A 21 -5.12 37.93 -17.25
C PHE A 21 -4.70 37.08 -18.46
N ALA A 22 -3.40 37.08 -18.78
CA ALA A 22 -2.83 36.03 -19.59
C ALA A 22 -2.87 34.75 -18.75
N ALA A 23 -3.88 33.90 -18.97
CA ALA A 23 -3.86 32.54 -18.49
C ALA A 23 -2.70 31.83 -19.20
N ALA A 24 -1.55 31.74 -18.54
CA ALA A 24 -0.51 30.81 -18.95
C ALA A 24 -1.16 29.42 -18.95
N PRO A 25 -1.06 28.64 -20.04
CA PRO A 25 -1.48 27.25 -19.98
C PRO A 25 -0.63 26.60 -18.90
N ALA A 26 -1.29 26.04 -17.89
CA ALA A 26 -0.64 25.15 -16.96
C ALA A 26 0.04 24.08 -17.81
N ALA A 27 1.37 24.07 -17.82
CA ALA A 27 2.15 22.97 -18.34
C ALA A 27 1.91 21.79 -17.39
N VAL A 28 0.77 21.12 -17.56
CA VAL A 28 0.61 19.73 -17.16
C VAL A 28 1.54 18.96 -18.05
N ALA A 29 2.81 18.83 -17.64
CA ALA A 29 3.61 17.71 -18.05
C ALA A 29 2.85 16.48 -17.57
N ALA A 30 1.99 15.93 -18.42
CA ALA A 30 1.43 14.62 -18.23
C ALA A 30 2.58 13.65 -18.44
N ASP A 31 3.39 13.45 -17.40
CA ASP A 31 4.35 12.36 -17.37
C ASP A 31 3.54 11.09 -17.67
N THR A 32 3.83 10.50 -18.83
CA THR A 32 3.16 9.28 -19.25
C THR A 32 3.41 8.23 -18.16
N PRO A 33 2.34 7.65 -17.54
CA PRO A 33 2.49 6.66 -16.49
C PRO A 33 3.51 5.57 -16.85
N ASN A 34 4.60 5.47 -16.08
CA ASN A 34 5.64 4.48 -16.29
C ASN A 34 5.90 3.69 -14.99
N PRO A 35 5.14 2.61 -14.75
CA PRO A 35 5.28 1.81 -13.53
C PRO A 35 6.68 1.24 -13.32
N VAL A 36 7.39 0.88 -14.41
CA VAL A 36 8.75 0.33 -14.33
C VAL A 36 9.74 1.38 -13.84
N ALA A 37 9.67 2.59 -14.38
CA ALA A 37 10.48 3.72 -13.92
C ALA A 37 10.14 4.11 -12.48
N ASP A 38 8.83 4.14 -12.14
CA ASP A 38 8.35 4.40 -10.78
C ASP A 38 8.91 3.39 -9.77
N ALA A 39 8.81 2.09 -10.06
CA ALA A 39 9.33 1.04 -9.17
C ALA A 39 10.85 1.12 -9.00
N LYS A 40 11.60 1.43 -10.08
CA LYS A 40 13.04 1.63 -10.02
C LYS A 40 13.40 2.84 -9.16
N ALA A 41 12.72 3.98 -9.37
CA ALA A 41 12.95 5.19 -8.60
C ALA A 41 12.59 5.00 -7.11
N PHE A 42 11.50 4.29 -6.83
CA PHE A 42 11.06 3.99 -5.47
C PHE A 42 12.11 3.16 -4.71
N LYS A 43 12.59 2.06 -5.31
CA LYS A 43 13.67 1.24 -4.73
C LYS A 43 14.96 2.03 -4.57
N LYS A 44 15.33 2.83 -5.57
CA LYS A 44 16.53 3.68 -5.51
C LYS A 44 16.47 4.66 -4.35
N TYR A 45 15.33 5.34 -4.17
CA TYR A 45 15.13 6.28 -3.07
C TYR A 45 15.41 5.65 -1.70
N PHE A 46 14.86 4.46 -1.43
CA PHE A 46 15.07 3.79 -0.14
C PHE A 46 16.48 3.24 0.03
N THR A 47 17.09 2.69 -1.03
CA THR A 47 18.47 2.19 -0.97
C THR A 47 19.50 3.33 -0.83
N ASP A 48 19.24 4.49 -1.44
CA ASP A 48 20.05 5.70 -1.23
C ASP A 48 19.88 6.25 0.19
N LYS A 49 18.64 6.27 0.71
CA LYS A 49 18.34 6.79 2.05
C LYS A 49 18.88 5.87 3.16
N PHE A 50 18.89 4.55 2.94
CA PHE A 50 19.35 3.55 3.90
C PHE A 50 20.42 2.63 3.29
N PRO A 51 21.63 3.15 3.03
CA PRO A 51 22.68 2.41 2.31
C PRO A 51 23.24 1.21 3.09
N LYS A 52 22.96 1.13 4.39
CA LYS A 52 23.36 0.00 5.26
C LYS A 52 22.34 -1.14 5.27
N VAL A 53 21.13 -0.92 4.77
CA VAL A 53 20.05 -1.92 4.76
C VAL A 53 20.06 -2.62 3.41
N LYS A 54 20.17 -3.95 3.40
CA LYS A 54 20.09 -4.71 2.15
C LYS A 54 18.69 -4.59 1.57
N LEU A 55 18.59 -4.66 0.25
CA LEU A 55 17.32 -4.48 -0.46
C LEU A 55 16.25 -5.48 0.03
N GLU A 56 16.65 -6.72 0.30
CA GLU A 56 15.79 -7.80 0.76
C GLU A 56 15.31 -7.59 2.20
N ASP A 57 16.09 -6.89 3.02
CA ASP A 57 15.80 -6.70 4.44
C ASP A 57 14.71 -5.66 4.68
N PHE A 58 14.35 -4.82 3.70
CA PHE A 58 13.25 -3.85 3.81
C PHE A 58 11.91 -4.50 4.16
N VAL A 59 11.72 -5.79 3.86
CA VAL A 59 10.51 -6.56 4.19
C VAL A 59 10.29 -6.72 5.69
N ASN A 60 11.32 -6.46 6.52
CA ASN A 60 11.23 -6.51 7.98
C ASN A 60 10.70 -5.20 8.58
N GLY A 61 10.44 -4.17 7.75
CA GLY A 61 9.76 -2.94 8.16
C GLY A 61 10.55 -2.14 9.21
N PRO A 62 9.99 -1.84 10.40
CA PRO A 62 10.71 -1.10 11.44
C PRO A 62 11.98 -1.81 11.92
N TYR A 63 12.01 -3.14 11.88
CA TYR A 63 13.16 -3.94 12.33
C TYR A 63 14.38 -3.82 11.43
N SER A 64 14.23 -3.28 10.22
CA SER A 64 15.35 -3.00 9.33
C SER A 64 15.99 -1.64 9.62
N MET A 65 15.34 -0.80 10.45
CA MET A 65 15.73 0.60 10.69
C MET A 65 16.46 0.79 12.02
N ASP A 66 16.36 -0.16 12.94
CA ASP A 66 16.89 -0.07 14.31
C ASP A 66 17.44 -1.44 14.74
N GLU A 67 18.74 -1.50 15.01
CA GLU A 67 19.45 -2.74 15.39
C GLU A 67 18.91 -3.36 16.69
N GLY A 68 18.50 -2.53 17.64
CA GLY A 68 17.92 -2.99 18.90
C GLY A 68 16.56 -3.63 18.69
N LEU A 69 15.73 -3.03 17.83
CA LEU A 69 14.46 -3.65 17.42
C LEU A 69 14.68 -4.91 16.59
N HIS A 70 15.72 -4.95 15.76
CA HIS A 70 16.07 -6.13 14.97
C HIS A 70 16.37 -7.34 15.87
N ARG A 71 17.24 -7.16 16.87
CA ARG A 71 17.57 -8.22 17.83
C ARG A 71 16.33 -8.72 18.59
N GLN A 72 15.46 -7.80 19.03
CA GLN A 72 14.20 -8.19 19.69
C GLN A 72 13.28 -8.97 18.75
N TRP A 73 13.28 -8.63 17.46
CA TRP A 73 12.52 -9.37 16.46
C TRP A 73 13.08 -10.77 16.26
N GLU A 74 14.39 -10.95 16.14
CA GLU A 74 15.03 -12.28 16.06
C GLU A 74 14.67 -13.16 17.26
N GLU A 75 14.67 -12.59 18.48
CA GLU A 75 14.24 -13.28 19.69
C GLU A 75 12.75 -13.66 19.64
N LYS A 76 11.87 -12.76 19.14
CA LYS A 76 10.43 -13.03 18.96
C LYS A 76 10.14 -14.09 17.92
N GLU A 77 10.93 -14.19 16.86
CA GLU A 77 10.74 -15.18 15.80
C GLU A 77 11.13 -16.60 16.25
N GLN A 78 11.77 -16.78 17.42
CA GLN A 78 11.92 -18.11 18.03
C GLN A 78 10.57 -18.68 18.50
N PHE A 79 9.67 -17.81 18.97
CA PHE A 79 8.31 -18.16 19.40
C PHE A 79 7.32 -17.12 18.86
N PRO A 80 7.03 -17.14 17.55
CA PRO A 80 6.29 -16.07 16.93
C PRO A 80 4.86 -15.98 17.48
N PRO A 81 4.38 -14.78 17.84
CA PRO A 81 3.03 -14.61 18.41
C PRO A 81 1.91 -14.97 17.42
N TYR A 82 2.24 -15.11 16.14
CA TYR A 82 1.31 -15.49 15.07
C TYR A 82 1.19 -17.01 14.88
N GLU A 83 1.92 -17.85 15.64
CA GLU A 83 1.92 -19.32 15.48
C GLU A 83 0.52 -19.93 15.64
N PHE A 84 -0.26 -19.48 16.64
CA PHE A 84 -1.65 -19.92 16.80
C PHE A 84 -2.54 -19.58 15.59
N ALA A 85 -2.30 -18.44 14.95
CA ALA A 85 -3.04 -18.04 13.75
C ALA A 85 -2.61 -18.86 12.53
N LEU A 86 -1.34 -19.28 12.46
CA LEU A 86 -0.85 -20.17 11.42
C LEU A 86 -1.49 -21.55 11.51
N GLU A 87 -1.52 -22.16 12.69
CA GLU A 87 -2.17 -23.46 12.88
C GLU A 87 -3.68 -23.38 12.63
N LYS A 88 -4.36 -22.35 13.14
CA LYS A 88 -5.78 -22.11 12.81
C LYS A 88 -6.00 -21.93 11.31
N GLY A 89 -5.12 -21.17 10.64
CA GLY A 89 -5.16 -20.95 9.19
C GLY A 89 -5.03 -22.25 8.41
N LYS A 90 -4.06 -23.09 8.78
CA LYS A 90 -3.81 -24.40 8.17
C LYS A 90 -4.97 -25.36 8.37
N GLU A 91 -5.54 -25.41 9.57
CA GLU A 91 -6.72 -26.22 9.87
C GLU A 91 -7.91 -25.78 9.01
N MET A 92 -8.22 -24.48 8.99
CA MET A 92 -9.31 -23.93 8.18
C MET A 92 -9.09 -24.15 6.68
N PHE A 93 -7.85 -24.06 6.21
CA PHE A 93 -7.51 -24.26 4.81
C PHE A 93 -7.77 -25.71 4.38
N SER A 94 -7.45 -26.67 5.25
CA SER A 94 -7.57 -28.11 4.98
C SER A 94 -9.00 -28.63 5.18
N LYS A 95 -9.85 -27.90 5.91
CA LYS A 95 -11.22 -28.30 6.19
C LYS A 95 -12.11 -28.14 4.94
N PRO A 96 -12.80 -29.21 4.50
CA PRO A 96 -13.78 -29.09 3.41
C PRO A 96 -14.94 -28.16 3.79
N PHE A 97 -15.43 -27.43 2.80
CA PHE A 97 -16.70 -26.72 2.85
C PHE A 97 -17.88 -27.69 2.94
N LYS A 98 -19.06 -27.18 3.27
CA LYS A 98 -20.30 -27.99 3.35
C LYS A 98 -20.63 -28.76 2.07
N ASN A 99 -20.19 -28.27 0.92
CA ASN A 99 -20.40 -28.92 -0.39
C ASN A 99 -19.32 -29.96 -0.74
N GLY A 100 -18.38 -30.25 0.17
CA GLY A 100 -17.30 -31.22 -0.01
C GLY A 100 -16.07 -30.71 -0.74
N LYS A 101 -16.11 -29.50 -1.35
CA LYS A 101 -14.93 -28.83 -1.93
C LYS A 101 -14.08 -28.18 -0.84
N SER A 102 -12.91 -27.67 -1.21
CA SER A 102 -11.98 -26.99 -0.31
C SER A 102 -11.39 -25.74 -0.95
N TYR A 103 -10.55 -25.01 -0.21
CA TYR A 103 -9.78 -23.90 -0.79
C TYR A 103 -8.81 -24.37 -1.88
N GLU A 104 -8.35 -25.64 -1.84
CA GLU A 104 -7.48 -26.19 -2.89
C GLU A 104 -8.12 -26.13 -4.28
N ASP A 105 -9.45 -26.23 -4.35
CA ASP A 105 -10.21 -26.23 -5.60
C ASP A 105 -10.41 -24.82 -6.17
N CYS A 106 -10.19 -23.78 -5.36
CA CYS A 106 -10.41 -22.39 -5.74
C CYS A 106 -9.16 -21.71 -6.32
N PHE A 107 -7.96 -22.22 -5.99
CA PHE A 107 -6.72 -21.49 -6.19
C PHE A 107 -5.72 -22.26 -7.06
N PRO A 108 -4.89 -21.54 -7.85
CA PRO A 108 -3.77 -22.16 -8.54
C PRO A 108 -2.82 -22.82 -7.54
N ASN A 109 -2.12 -23.87 -7.96
CA ASN A 109 -1.23 -24.65 -7.11
C ASN A 109 -1.88 -25.04 -5.75
N LYS A 110 -3.19 -25.30 -5.76
CA LYS A 110 -3.97 -25.67 -4.57
C LYS A 110 -3.85 -24.65 -3.44
N GLY A 111 -3.62 -23.36 -3.75
CA GLY A 111 -3.46 -22.29 -2.76
C GLY A 111 -2.13 -22.25 -2.01
N ILE A 112 -1.18 -23.13 -2.35
CA ILE A 112 0.13 -23.21 -1.69
C ILE A 112 1.14 -22.36 -2.46
N GLY A 113 1.84 -21.46 -1.78
CA GLY A 113 2.95 -20.72 -2.36
C GLY A 113 2.53 -19.78 -3.51
N ILE A 114 1.39 -19.11 -3.36
CA ILE A 114 0.79 -18.20 -4.36
C ILE A 114 0.69 -16.73 -3.93
N ARG A 115 0.96 -16.39 -2.66
CA ARG A 115 0.79 -15.01 -2.13
C ARG A 115 1.56 -13.98 -2.94
N GLN A 116 2.71 -14.36 -3.48
CA GLN A 116 3.59 -13.50 -4.26
C GLN A 116 3.01 -13.03 -5.59
N ASN A 117 1.92 -13.66 -6.05
CA ASN A 117 1.22 -13.29 -7.28
C ASN A 117 0.00 -12.39 -7.01
N TYR A 118 -0.24 -12.02 -5.74
CA TYR A 118 -1.36 -11.18 -5.33
C TYR A 118 -0.89 -9.83 -4.78
N PRO A 119 -1.67 -8.76 -4.98
CA PRO A 119 -2.89 -8.70 -5.80
C PRO A 119 -2.60 -8.74 -7.31
N TYR A 120 -3.57 -9.17 -8.12
CA TYR A 120 -3.49 -9.14 -9.59
C TYR A 120 -4.63 -8.33 -10.19
N PHE A 121 -4.52 -7.88 -11.43
CA PHE A 121 -5.61 -7.22 -12.13
C PHE A 121 -6.43 -8.24 -12.94
N ASP A 122 -7.74 -8.33 -12.69
CA ASP A 122 -8.64 -9.16 -13.48
C ASP A 122 -9.18 -8.37 -14.67
N GLU A 123 -8.80 -8.77 -15.89
CA GLU A 123 -9.17 -8.08 -17.13
C GLU A 123 -10.67 -8.20 -17.46
N LYS A 124 -11.37 -9.23 -16.95
CA LYS A 124 -12.81 -9.42 -17.21
C LYS A 124 -13.63 -8.42 -16.41
N GLU A 125 -13.33 -8.29 -15.12
CA GLU A 125 -13.98 -7.36 -14.21
C GLU A 125 -13.43 -5.94 -14.34
N GLY A 126 -12.20 -5.79 -14.84
CA GLY A 126 -11.49 -4.51 -14.88
C GLY A 126 -11.12 -4.01 -13.47
N LYS A 127 -10.84 -4.92 -12.53
CA LYS A 127 -10.56 -4.58 -11.13
C LYS A 127 -9.42 -5.41 -10.54
N VAL A 128 -8.75 -4.86 -9.53
CA VAL A 128 -7.64 -5.50 -8.81
C VAL A 128 -8.13 -6.56 -7.83
N ILE A 129 -7.85 -7.84 -8.00
CA ILE A 129 -8.22 -8.89 -7.05
C ILE A 129 -7.10 -9.11 -6.01
N THR A 130 -7.43 -8.89 -4.73
CA THR A 130 -6.55 -9.19 -3.58
C THR A 130 -6.72 -10.65 -3.14
N LEU A 131 -5.81 -11.13 -2.30
CA LEU A 131 -5.90 -12.50 -1.79
C LEU A 131 -7.13 -12.66 -0.89
N GLU A 132 -7.39 -11.70 -0.01
CA GLU A 132 -8.55 -11.70 0.89
C GLU A 132 -9.88 -11.63 0.11
N LEU A 133 -9.93 -10.85 -0.97
CA LEU A 133 -11.11 -10.81 -1.84
C LEU A 133 -11.32 -12.16 -2.53
N ALA A 134 -10.26 -12.77 -3.07
CA ALA A 134 -10.33 -14.08 -3.70
C ALA A 134 -10.76 -15.19 -2.71
N LEU A 135 -10.30 -15.13 -1.46
CA LEU A 135 -10.71 -16.03 -0.38
C LEU A 135 -12.22 -15.94 -0.11
N ASN A 136 -12.77 -14.73 0.06
CA ASN A 136 -14.20 -14.59 0.28
C ASN A 136 -15.03 -14.99 -0.94
N ARG A 137 -14.58 -14.69 -2.16
CA ARG A 137 -15.25 -15.16 -3.39
C ARG A 137 -15.28 -16.68 -3.47
N CYS A 138 -14.18 -17.35 -3.12
CA CYS A 138 -14.15 -18.81 -3.02
C CYS A 138 -15.18 -19.32 -2.00
N ARG A 139 -15.29 -18.69 -0.83
CA ARG A 139 -16.29 -19.07 0.19
C ARG A 139 -17.71 -18.92 -0.33
N GLU A 140 -18.04 -17.76 -0.86
CA GLU A 140 -19.39 -17.45 -1.37
C GLU A 140 -19.80 -18.38 -2.52
N ALA A 141 -18.89 -18.65 -3.45
CA ALA A 141 -19.12 -19.60 -4.55
C ALA A 141 -19.35 -21.05 -4.07
N ASN A 142 -18.90 -21.38 -2.85
CA ASN A 142 -19.10 -22.68 -2.21
C ASN A 142 -20.22 -22.68 -1.16
N GLY A 143 -21.02 -21.61 -1.07
CA GLY A 143 -22.17 -21.51 -0.15
C GLY A 143 -21.78 -21.24 1.31
N GLU A 144 -20.56 -20.76 1.54
CA GLU A 144 -20.07 -20.38 2.85
C GLU A 144 -20.18 -18.86 3.05
N PRO A 145 -20.50 -18.37 4.26
CA PRO A 145 -20.56 -16.94 4.52
C PRO A 145 -19.16 -16.31 4.40
N PRO A 146 -19.06 -15.07 3.89
CA PRO A 146 -17.79 -14.36 3.80
C PRO A 146 -17.27 -14.05 5.22
N PHE A 147 -15.96 -14.09 5.38
CA PHE A 147 -15.31 -13.61 6.59
C PHE A 147 -15.13 -12.10 6.57
N SER A 148 -14.98 -11.53 7.77
CA SER A 148 -14.58 -10.13 7.89
C SER A 148 -13.19 -9.92 7.27
N TYR A 149 -13.06 -8.90 6.41
CA TYR A 149 -11.80 -8.61 5.72
C TYR A 149 -10.67 -8.10 6.61
N VAL A 150 -10.90 -7.81 7.90
CA VAL A 150 -9.93 -7.09 8.74
C VAL A 150 -9.17 -7.98 9.71
N LYS A 151 -9.77 -9.03 10.26
CA LYS A 151 -9.18 -9.80 11.38
C LYS A 151 -9.64 -11.26 11.42
N ASP A 152 -9.26 -11.93 12.50
CA ASP A 152 -9.73 -13.28 12.88
C ASP A 152 -9.47 -14.34 11.81
N GLU A 153 -10.53 -14.98 11.28
CA GLU A 153 -10.44 -16.09 10.31
C GLU A 153 -9.73 -15.69 9.02
N MET A 154 -10.07 -14.53 8.45
CA MET A 154 -9.45 -14.06 7.21
C MET A 154 -7.95 -13.85 7.40
N ALA A 155 -7.57 -13.24 8.52
CA ALA A 155 -6.17 -12.98 8.81
C ALA A 155 -5.38 -14.28 9.06
N ALA A 156 -5.97 -15.28 9.72
CA ALA A 156 -5.36 -16.60 9.91
C ALA A 156 -5.19 -17.38 8.59
N LEU A 157 -6.22 -17.43 7.73
CA LEU A 157 -6.12 -18.07 6.41
C LEU A 157 -5.06 -17.41 5.53
N THR A 158 -5.09 -16.08 5.47
CA THR A 158 -4.10 -15.31 4.70
C THR A 158 -2.69 -15.48 5.27
N ALA A 159 -2.55 -15.61 6.59
CA ALA A 159 -1.27 -15.87 7.25
C ALA A 159 -0.69 -17.22 6.82
N TYR A 160 -1.50 -18.28 6.82
CA TYR A 160 -1.06 -19.59 6.33
C TYR A 160 -0.63 -19.52 4.86
N MET A 161 -1.43 -18.92 3.98
CA MET A 161 -1.08 -18.80 2.56
C MET A 161 0.17 -17.93 2.32
N ALA A 162 0.37 -16.87 3.11
CA ALA A 162 1.59 -16.06 3.08
C ALA A 162 2.80 -16.87 3.54
N PHE A 163 2.67 -17.65 4.62
CA PHE A 163 3.73 -18.52 5.15
C PHE A 163 4.20 -19.55 4.12
N THR A 164 3.27 -20.20 3.41
CA THR A 164 3.64 -21.15 2.33
C THR A 164 4.34 -20.49 1.14
N SER A 165 4.34 -19.16 1.07
CA SER A 165 4.98 -18.36 0.03
C SER A 165 6.26 -17.67 0.51
N ARG A 166 6.64 -17.85 1.77
CA ARG A 166 7.79 -17.17 2.40
C ARG A 166 9.08 -17.43 1.60
N GLY A 167 9.87 -16.39 1.38
CA GLY A 167 11.08 -16.41 0.57
C GLY A 167 10.86 -16.24 -0.95
N LYS A 168 9.65 -16.47 -1.47
CA LYS A 168 9.36 -16.23 -2.89
C LYS A 168 9.30 -14.73 -3.19
N PRO A 169 9.85 -14.24 -4.31
CA PRO A 169 9.79 -12.81 -4.65
C PRO A 169 8.39 -12.40 -5.09
N PHE A 170 7.92 -11.22 -4.68
CA PHE A 170 6.72 -10.60 -5.26
C PHE A 170 6.85 -10.52 -6.78
N ASP A 171 5.80 -10.91 -7.49
CA ASP A 171 5.75 -10.90 -8.96
C ASP A 171 4.41 -10.36 -9.49
N ILE A 172 4.12 -9.11 -9.14
CA ILE A 172 2.91 -8.42 -9.55
C ILE A 172 3.03 -7.93 -11.00
N LYS A 173 2.06 -8.28 -11.83
CA LYS A 173 2.01 -7.89 -13.24
C LYS A 173 0.99 -6.77 -13.47
N ILE A 174 1.33 -5.86 -14.39
CA ILE A 174 0.38 -4.92 -14.99
C ILE A 174 0.13 -5.40 -16.42
N PRO A 175 -1.04 -5.99 -16.72
CA PRO A 175 -1.36 -6.43 -18.07
C PRO A 175 -1.46 -5.25 -19.04
N ASN A 176 -1.46 -5.53 -20.35
CA ASN A 176 -1.64 -4.53 -21.39
C ASN A 176 -3.12 -4.09 -21.53
N ASP A 177 -3.71 -3.68 -20.40
CA ASP A 177 -5.06 -3.12 -20.28
C ASP A 177 -4.94 -1.71 -19.70
N PRO A 178 -5.45 -0.66 -20.39
CA PRO A 178 -5.44 0.70 -19.87
C PRO A 178 -6.05 0.84 -18.47
N ARG A 179 -7.04 0.01 -18.13
CA ARG A 179 -7.69 0.01 -16.81
C ARG A 179 -6.75 -0.50 -15.72
N ALA A 180 -5.84 -1.43 -16.03
CA ALA A 180 -4.83 -1.90 -15.09
C ALA A 180 -3.81 -0.80 -14.75
N LEU A 181 -3.38 -0.05 -15.78
CA LEU A 181 -2.52 1.12 -15.59
C LEU A 181 -3.24 2.21 -14.79
N GLN A 182 -4.53 2.43 -15.05
CA GLN A 182 -5.35 3.37 -14.28
C GLN A 182 -5.47 2.94 -12.81
N ALA A 183 -5.71 1.66 -12.52
CA ALA A 183 -5.75 1.13 -11.16
C ALA A 183 -4.41 1.32 -10.43
N TYR A 184 -3.28 1.07 -11.10
CA TYR A 184 -1.95 1.36 -10.56
C TYR A 184 -1.78 2.85 -10.23
N GLN A 185 -2.16 3.75 -11.15
CA GLN A 185 -2.05 5.20 -10.93
C GLN A 185 -2.99 5.69 -9.82
N ALA A 186 -4.21 5.18 -9.74
CA ALA A 186 -5.13 5.49 -8.64
C ALA A 186 -4.56 5.04 -7.29
N GLY A 187 -3.90 3.87 -7.24
CA GLY A 187 -3.19 3.41 -6.05
C GLY A 187 -2.03 4.31 -5.64
N LYS A 188 -1.22 4.73 -6.62
CA LYS A 188 -0.12 5.70 -6.42
C LYS A 188 -0.67 7.04 -5.90
N GLU A 189 -1.67 7.60 -6.59
CA GLU A 189 -2.32 8.84 -6.20
C GLU A 189 -2.89 8.75 -4.78
N TYR A 190 -3.57 7.65 -4.45
CA TYR A 190 -4.07 7.42 -3.10
C TYR A 190 -2.92 7.44 -2.08
N PHE A 191 -1.81 6.76 -2.34
CA PHE A 191 -0.67 6.69 -1.44
C PHE A 191 -0.03 8.07 -1.14
N TYR A 192 0.03 8.97 -2.13
CA TYR A 192 0.64 10.29 -1.99
C TYR A 192 -0.33 11.42 -1.61
N THR A 193 -1.64 11.20 -1.76
CA THR A 193 -2.65 12.21 -1.43
C THR A 193 -2.78 12.41 0.08
N ARG A 194 -2.81 13.67 0.51
CA ARG A 194 -3.04 14.04 1.92
C ARG A 194 -4.54 14.00 2.23
N ARG A 195 -4.88 13.51 3.41
CA ARG A 195 -6.28 13.35 3.85
C ARG A 195 -6.39 13.41 5.38
N GLY A 196 -7.63 13.49 5.87
CA GLY A 196 -7.96 13.58 7.29
C GLY A 196 -7.67 14.95 7.90
N GLN A 197 -8.13 15.18 9.14
CA GLN A 197 -7.93 16.46 9.84
C GLN A 197 -6.45 16.82 10.02
N LEU A 198 -5.58 15.81 10.13
CA LEU A 198 -4.13 16.01 10.28
C LEU A 198 -3.41 16.27 8.95
N ASN A 199 -4.11 16.23 7.81
CA ASN A 199 -3.58 16.55 6.47
C ASN A 199 -2.30 15.77 6.10
N PHE A 200 -2.33 14.45 6.32
CA PHE A 200 -1.20 13.56 6.03
C PHE A 200 -1.51 12.56 4.92
N SER A 201 -0.46 12.10 4.24
CA SER A 201 -0.50 11.00 3.27
C SER A 201 0.26 9.78 3.81
N CYS A 202 0.09 8.61 3.20
CA CYS A 202 0.90 7.43 3.55
C CYS A 202 2.40 7.73 3.33
N ALA A 203 2.73 8.45 2.26
CA ALA A 203 4.08 8.86 1.93
C ALA A 203 4.69 9.82 2.97
N THR A 204 3.89 10.63 3.67
CA THR A 204 4.40 11.51 4.72
C THR A 204 5.11 10.72 5.82
N CYS A 205 4.51 9.63 6.28
CA CYS A 205 5.12 8.81 7.34
C CYS A 205 6.07 7.74 6.79
N HIS A 206 5.72 7.07 5.69
CA HIS A 206 6.43 5.87 5.23
C HIS A 206 7.47 6.12 4.13
N VAL A 207 7.52 7.32 3.53
CA VAL A 207 8.55 7.72 2.55
C VAL A 207 9.41 8.84 3.10
N GLN A 208 8.80 9.97 3.48
CA GLN A 208 9.52 11.13 3.99
C GLN A 208 10.14 10.82 5.35
N SER A 209 9.34 10.32 6.29
CA SER A 209 9.77 9.97 7.65
C SER A 209 9.98 8.48 7.90
N GLY A 210 10.07 7.65 6.85
CA GLY A 210 10.45 6.24 7.04
C GLY A 210 11.79 6.17 7.77
N GLY A 211 11.93 5.26 8.74
CA GLY A 211 13.08 5.13 9.64
C GLY A 211 13.08 6.08 10.85
N GLU A 212 12.31 7.16 10.82
CA GLU A 212 12.20 8.11 11.94
C GLU A 212 11.28 7.59 13.04
N ARG A 213 11.27 8.28 14.18
CA ARG A 213 10.40 7.94 15.32
C ARG A 213 9.22 8.89 15.45
N ILE A 214 8.02 8.33 15.67
CA ILE A 214 6.86 9.06 16.17
C ILE A 214 6.54 8.56 17.58
N ARG A 215 6.93 9.34 18.59
CA ARG A 215 6.92 8.91 20.00
C ARG A 215 7.75 7.62 20.17
N ALA A 216 7.12 6.52 20.56
CA ALA A 216 7.79 5.24 20.80
C ALA A 216 7.91 4.38 19.53
N GLU A 217 7.23 4.74 18.43
CA GLU A 217 7.15 3.91 17.23
C GLU A 217 8.21 4.30 16.21
N VAL A 218 8.96 3.32 15.71
CA VAL A 218 9.83 3.49 14.53
C VAL A 218 8.98 3.29 13.27
N LEU A 219 8.97 4.29 12.40
CA LEU A 219 8.17 4.29 11.18
C LEU A 219 8.77 3.33 10.15
N ALA A 220 8.01 2.29 9.79
CA ALA A 220 8.39 1.38 8.71
C ALA A 220 8.57 2.13 7.38
N PRO A 221 9.63 1.88 6.61
CA PRO A 221 9.69 2.28 5.21
C PRO A 221 8.53 1.68 4.41
N ALA A 222 8.10 2.39 3.37
CA ALA A 222 7.04 1.89 2.48
C ALA A 222 7.52 0.73 1.59
N LEU A 223 8.81 0.70 1.21
CA LEU A 223 9.37 -0.40 0.45
C LEU A 223 9.32 -1.70 1.26
N GLY A 224 8.75 -2.75 0.70
CA GLY A 224 8.64 -4.05 1.37
C GLY A 224 7.55 -4.15 2.44
N ILE A 225 6.79 -3.08 2.71
CA ILE A 225 5.85 -3.05 3.85
C ILE A 225 4.73 -4.09 3.76
N LEU A 226 4.31 -4.44 2.54
CA LEU A 226 3.25 -5.43 2.29
C LEU A 226 3.77 -6.88 2.23
N ASN A 227 5.09 -7.08 2.08
CA ASN A 227 5.69 -8.41 2.00
C ASN A 227 5.48 -9.23 3.28
N ALA A 228 5.33 -8.56 4.41
CA ALA A 228 5.08 -9.16 5.72
C ALA A 228 3.60 -9.39 6.03
N MET A 229 2.67 -8.92 5.19
CA MET A 229 1.24 -9.03 5.45
C MET A 229 0.73 -10.47 5.27
N PRO A 230 -0.23 -10.92 6.10
CA PRO A 230 -0.82 -10.23 7.25
C PRO A 230 0.13 -10.20 8.46
N ILE A 231 -0.11 -9.27 9.39
CA ILE A 231 0.77 -9.07 10.55
C ILE A 231 0.05 -9.28 11.88
N TYR A 232 0.76 -9.83 12.86
CA TYR A 232 0.43 -9.70 14.28
C TYR A 232 0.86 -8.33 14.76
N ARG A 233 0.02 -7.64 15.52
CA ARG A 233 0.40 -6.42 16.24
C ARG A 233 0.09 -6.55 17.71
N SER A 234 0.99 -6.08 18.56
CA SER A 234 0.81 -6.13 20.01
C SER A 234 -0.35 -5.24 20.43
N GLU A 235 -0.50 -4.06 19.80
CA GLU A 235 -1.65 -3.18 20.01
C GLU A 235 -2.99 -3.82 19.59
N TRP A 236 -2.99 -4.73 18.62
CA TRP A 236 -4.19 -5.46 18.21
C TRP A 236 -4.46 -6.70 19.05
N SER A 237 -3.48 -7.15 19.84
CA SER A 237 -3.46 -8.47 20.50
C SER A 237 -3.89 -9.59 19.56
N GLY A 238 -3.44 -9.53 18.29
CA GLY A 238 -3.88 -10.47 17.26
C GLY A 238 -3.46 -10.09 15.85
N MET A 239 -3.85 -10.95 14.91
CA MET A 239 -3.57 -10.77 13.48
C MET A 239 -4.47 -9.71 12.83
N GLY A 240 -3.93 -9.04 11.82
CA GLY A 240 -4.67 -8.13 10.95
C GLY A 240 -4.22 -8.22 9.50
N THR A 241 -5.18 -8.04 8.61
CA THR A 241 -4.97 -8.01 7.15
C THR A 241 -4.47 -6.65 6.68
N THR A 242 -4.13 -6.55 5.40
CA THR A 242 -3.84 -5.27 4.74
C THR A 242 -4.99 -4.27 4.91
N SER A 243 -6.25 -4.72 4.80
CA SER A 243 -7.44 -3.87 4.99
C SER A 243 -7.52 -3.28 6.39
N ARG A 244 -7.21 -4.08 7.42
CA ARG A 244 -7.13 -3.56 8.80
C ARG A 244 -6.07 -2.50 8.93
N ARG A 245 -4.90 -2.73 8.33
CA ARG A 245 -3.82 -1.73 8.38
C ARG A 245 -4.23 -0.42 7.70
N PHE A 246 -4.83 -0.46 6.51
CA PHE A 246 -5.28 0.76 5.83
C PHE A 246 -6.36 1.50 6.60
N THR A 247 -7.35 0.80 7.14
CA THR A 247 -8.40 1.44 7.95
C THR A 247 -7.83 2.08 9.22
N THR A 248 -6.92 1.40 9.93
CA THR A 248 -6.25 1.97 11.10
C THR A 248 -5.40 3.19 10.73
N CYS A 249 -4.65 3.16 9.63
CA CYS A 249 -3.81 4.30 9.21
C CYS A 249 -4.66 5.55 8.91
N ASN A 250 -5.77 5.38 8.18
CA ASN A 250 -6.65 6.51 7.85
C ASN A 250 -7.37 7.07 9.10
N SER A 251 -7.71 6.20 10.07
CA SER A 251 -8.28 6.65 11.34
C SER A 251 -7.27 7.47 12.17
N GLN A 252 -5.99 7.06 12.21
CA GLN A 252 -4.94 7.74 12.98
C GLN A 252 -4.64 9.17 12.50
N ILE A 253 -4.88 9.47 11.23
CA ILE A 253 -4.79 10.84 10.67
C ILE A 253 -6.09 11.63 10.81
N ARG A 254 -7.05 11.12 11.59
CA ARG A 254 -8.41 11.65 11.76
C ARG A 254 -9.12 11.81 10.42
N GLY A 255 -8.95 10.84 9.52
CA GLY A 255 -9.73 10.69 8.31
C GLY A 255 -10.87 9.70 8.52
N VAL A 256 -11.83 9.70 7.58
CA VAL A 256 -12.86 8.66 7.50
C VAL A 256 -12.28 7.50 6.70
N PRO A 257 -12.07 6.32 7.30
CA PRO A 257 -11.58 5.17 6.55
C PRO A 257 -12.59 4.73 5.49
N LEU A 258 -12.10 4.31 4.31
CA LEU A 258 -12.91 3.58 3.34
C LEU A 258 -13.27 2.20 3.88
N SER A 259 -14.27 1.59 3.26
CA SER A 259 -14.67 0.21 3.56
C SER A 259 -13.51 -0.76 3.29
N PRO A 260 -13.35 -1.85 4.07
CA PRO A 260 -12.42 -2.91 3.71
C PRO A 260 -12.67 -3.42 2.29
N GLN A 261 -11.61 -3.61 1.52
CA GLN A 261 -11.68 -4.03 0.10
C GLN A 261 -12.40 -3.05 -0.85
N ASP A 262 -12.55 -1.79 -0.46
CA ASP A 262 -12.87 -0.71 -1.39
C ASP A 262 -11.86 -0.64 -2.55
N ASP A 263 -12.30 -0.19 -3.73
CA ASP A 263 -11.49 -0.28 -4.96
C ASP A 263 -10.18 0.53 -4.81
N GLU A 264 -10.22 1.66 -4.12
CA GLU A 264 -9.07 2.51 -3.82
C GLU A 264 -8.06 1.82 -2.89
N TYR A 265 -8.55 1.05 -1.92
CA TYR A 265 -7.70 0.23 -1.04
C TYR A 265 -7.05 -0.93 -1.80
N ARG A 266 -7.78 -1.58 -2.71
CA ARG A 266 -7.23 -2.63 -3.56
C ARG A 266 -6.16 -2.06 -4.49
N ASN A 267 -6.41 -0.88 -5.06
CA ASN A 267 -5.48 -0.18 -5.94
C ASN A 267 -4.19 0.23 -5.22
N VAL A 268 -4.26 0.74 -3.97
CA VAL A 268 -3.03 1.07 -3.22
C VAL A 268 -2.26 -0.18 -2.78
N GLU A 269 -2.95 -1.30 -2.48
CA GLU A 269 -2.28 -2.60 -2.28
C GLU A 269 -1.52 -3.02 -3.53
N TYR A 270 -2.15 -2.89 -4.70
CA TYR A 270 -1.53 -3.21 -5.99
C TYR A 270 -0.31 -2.35 -6.31
N TYR A 271 -0.41 -1.03 -6.12
CA TYR A 271 0.71 -0.12 -6.27
C TYR A 271 1.90 -0.52 -5.37
N LEU A 272 1.65 -0.69 -4.07
CA LEU A 272 2.69 -0.98 -3.08
C LEU A 272 3.34 -2.36 -3.29
N SER A 273 2.57 -3.37 -3.68
CA SER A 273 3.11 -4.69 -4.03
C SER A 273 3.92 -4.63 -5.32
N TYR A 274 3.48 -3.89 -6.35
CA TYR A 274 4.21 -3.76 -7.62
C TYR A 274 5.57 -3.06 -7.44
N VAL A 275 5.63 -1.93 -6.72
CA VAL A 275 6.92 -1.24 -6.47
C VAL A 275 7.86 -2.07 -5.58
N SER A 276 7.32 -3.09 -4.89
CA SER A 276 8.07 -4.05 -4.07
C SER A 276 8.38 -5.37 -4.80
N ASN A 277 8.11 -5.48 -6.11
CA ASN A 277 8.43 -6.68 -6.90
C ASN A 277 9.90 -7.12 -6.73
N GLY A 278 10.14 -8.43 -6.70
CA GLY A 278 11.47 -9.00 -6.46
C GLY A 278 11.85 -9.14 -4.98
N LEU A 279 11.22 -8.39 -4.07
CA LEU A 279 11.42 -8.58 -2.63
C LEU A 279 10.72 -9.87 -2.16
N PRO A 280 11.33 -10.64 -1.24
CA PRO A 280 10.76 -11.89 -0.78
C PRO A 280 9.50 -11.67 0.06
N ILE A 281 8.51 -12.56 -0.02
CA ILE A 281 7.45 -12.63 0.98
C ILE A 281 8.08 -12.99 2.32
N SER A 282 7.80 -12.20 3.35
CA SER A 282 8.20 -12.46 4.74
C SER A 282 7.02 -12.84 5.63
N GLY A 283 5.79 -12.70 5.13
CA GLY A 283 4.56 -12.94 5.86
C GLY A 283 4.38 -14.37 6.40
N PRO A 284 3.55 -14.55 7.44
CA PRO A 284 3.03 -13.48 8.30
C PRO A 284 4.16 -12.86 9.13
N GLY A 285 4.05 -11.57 9.43
CA GLY A 285 5.04 -10.86 10.26
C GLY A 285 4.52 -10.58 11.68
N ALA A 286 5.42 -10.38 12.63
CA ALA A 286 5.10 -9.72 13.90
C ALA A 286 5.50 -8.25 13.83
N ARG A 287 4.72 -7.34 14.43
CA ARG A 287 5.05 -5.90 14.53
C ARG A 287 4.66 -5.39 15.92
N PRO A 288 5.25 -4.27 16.39
CA PRO A 288 4.77 -3.58 17.58
C PRO A 288 3.26 -3.27 17.51
#